data_AF-A0A4R3TSY1-F1
#
_entry.id   AF-A0A4R3TSY1-F1
#
_cell.length_a   1.000
_cell.length_b   1.000
_cell.length_c   1.000
_cell.angle_alpha   90.00
_cell.angle_beta   90.00
_cell.angle_gamma   90.00
#
_symmetry.space_group_name_H-M   'P 1'
#
loop_
_entity.id
_entity.type
_entity.pdbx_description
1 polymer ?
#
loop_
_entity_poly.entity_id
_entity_poly.type
_entity_poly.pdbx_seq_one_letter_code
_entity_poly.pdbx_strand_id
1 'polypeptide(L)'
;MDHHRADPRALSVTPMALPPSSHGYENAMFKRRRFKQQLTLQDRLSAWVKQVQQQAARLPPGAERDALLKKARQADVANHLHDWVKSPGLQPPK
;
A
#
# COMPACT_ATOMS: atom_id res chain seq x y z
N MET A 1 -25.89 60.51 -4.45
CA MET A 1 -25.74 60.42 -3.00
C MET A 1 -26.86 59.52 -2.49
N ASP A 2 -26.68 58.27 -2.12
CA ASP A 2 -25.46 57.50 -1.86
C ASP A 2 -25.75 56.01 -2.06
N HIS A 3 -24.72 55.27 -2.43
CA HIS A 3 -24.73 53.82 -2.51
C HIS A 3 -24.88 53.22 -1.12
N HIS A 4 -25.95 52.46 -0.87
CA HIS A 4 -25.93 51.44 0.18
C HIS A 4 -26.12 50.05 -0.41
N ARG A 5 -25.01 49.32 -0.30
CA ARG A 5 -24.74 47.93 -0.65
C ARG A 5 -25.26 47.01 0.44
N ALA A 6 -25.94 45.92 0.08
CA ALA A 6 -25.93 44.68 0.86
C ALA A 6 -26.35 43.49 -0.02
N ASP A 7 -25.56 42.43 0.06
CA ASP A 7 -25.43 41.30 -0.87
C ASP A 7 -26.57 40.25 -0.82
N PRO A 8 -26.94 39.63 -1.96
CA PRO A 8 -27.81 38.47 -2.01
C PRO A 8 -27.01 37.16 -1.90
N ARG A 9 -26.58 36.78 -0.69
CA ARG A 9 -26.06 35.41 -0.46
C ARG A 9 -26.02 35.02 1.02
N ALA A 10 -27.20 34.72 1.57
CA ALA A 10 -27.29 33.86 2.74
C ALA A 10 -27.89 32.51 2.30
N LEU A 11 -27.11 31.72 1.56
CA LEU A 11 -27.37 30.29 1.50
C LEU A 11 -27.04 29.76 2.90
N SER A 12 -28.07 29.42 3.65
CA SER A 12 -27.95 28.65 4.88
C SER A 12 -27.18 27.37 4.56
N VAL A 13 -25.88 27.36 4.88
CA VAL A 13 -25.13 26.12 5.03
C VAL A 13 -25.73 25.44 6.24
N THR A 14 -26.71 24.57 6.01
CA THR A 14 -27.15 23.63 7.03
C THR A 14 -25.88 22.88 7.46
N PRO A 15 -25.42 22.98 8.72
CA PRO A 15 -24.32 22.16 9.15
C PRO A 15 -24.76 20.72 8.95
N MET A 16 -23.99 19.96 8.18
CA MET A 16 -24.20 18.54 7.96
C MET A 16 -24.11 17.87 9.34
N ALA A 17 -25.25 17.74 10.01
CA ALA A 17 -25.38 17.01 11.24
C ALA A 17 -24.95 15.58 10.95
N LEU A 18 -23.75 15.24 11.41
CA LEU A 18 -23.28 13.87 11.49
C LEU A 18 -24.37 13.10 12.26
N PRO A 19 -24.98 12.05 11.68
CA PRO A 19 -26.02 11.31 12.38
C PRO A 19 -25.49 10.82 13.73
N PRO A 20 -26.28 10.87 14.81
CA PRO A 20 -25.85 10.34 16.09
C PRO A 20 -25.49 8.87 15.87
N SER A 21 -24.24 8.55 16.19
CA SER A 21 -23.65 7.22 16.12
C SER A 21 -24.37 6.28 17.10
N SER A 22 -25.61 5.90 16.77
CA SER A 22 -26.45 4.99 17.52
C SER A 22 -26.31 3.62 16.89
N HIS A 23 -25.32 2.91 17.40
CA HIS A 23 -25.22 1.48 17.63
C HIS A 23 -23.73 1.25 17.79
N GLY A 24 -23.34 0.64 18.91
CA GLY A 24 -21.96 0.34 19.18
C GLY A 24 -21.34 -0.26 17.93
N TYR A 25 -20.15 0.22 17.58
CA TYR A 25 -19.20 -0.68 16.97
C TYR A 25 -19.00 -1.80 17.99
N GLU A 26 -19.93 -2.76 18.02
CA GLU A 26 -19.58 -4.13 18.29
C GLU A 26 -18.28 -4.30 17.52
N ASN A 27 -17.20 -4.56 18.26
CA ASN A 27 -15.97 -4.99 17.67
C ASN A 27 -16.29 -6.34 17.00
N ALA A 28 -16.98 -6.31 15.86
CA ALA A 28 -16.89 -7.30 14.84
C ALA A 28 -15.42 -7.22 14.44
N MET A 29 -14.58 -7.86 15.24
CA MET A 29 -13.21 -8.20 14.93
C MET A 29 -13.34 -8.93 13.60
N PHE A 30 -13.20 -8.19 12.50
CA PHE A 30 -13.06 -8.76 11.18
C PHE A 30 -11.94 -9.75 11.33
N LYS A 31 -12.28 -11.05 11.37
CA LYS A 31 -11.32 -12.11 11.59
C LYS A 31 -10.30 -11.95 10.48
N ARG A 32 -9.12 -11.43 10.86
CA ARG A 32 -8.04 -11.21 9.90
C ARG A 32 -7.79 -12.54 9.22
N ARG A 33 -7.97 -12.58 7.91
CA ARG A 33 -7.78 -13.79 7.11
C ARG A 33 -6.28 -14.09 7.09
N ARG A 34 -5.79 -14.71 8.16
CA ARG A 34 -4.39 -15.09 8.34
C ARG A 34 -4.14 -16.31 7.46
N PHE A 35 -3.73 -16.05 6.23
CA PHE A 35 -3.25 -17.12 5.36
C PHE A 35 -1.88 -17.58 5.85
N LYS A 36 -1.73 -18.89 6.09
CA LYS A 36 -0.44 -19.50 6.39
C LYS A 36 0.30 -19.68 5.07
N GLN A 37 1.30 -18.84 4.84
CA GLN A 37 2.17 -18.97 3.67
C GLN A 37 3.07 -20.18 3.88
N GLN A 38 2.97 -21.18 3.00
CA GLN A 38 3.78 -22.40 3.06
C GLN A 38 5.26 -22.13 2.74
N LEU A 39 5.51 -21.19 1.83
CA LEU A 39 6.84 -20.74 1.43
C LEU A 39 7.20 -19.44 2.13
N THR A 40 8.48 -19.23 2.40
CA THR A 40 8.95 -17.97 2.98
C THR A 40 8.69 -16.81 2.02
N LEU A 41 8.74 -15.57 2.54
CA LEU A 41 8.69 -14.39 1.68
C LEU A 41 9.84 -14.40 0.65
N GLN A 42 11.03 -14.80 1.11
CA GLN A 42 12.27 -14.87 0.33
C GLN A 42 12.17 -15.84 -0.85
N ASP A 43 11.67 -17.05 -0.60
CA ASP A 43 11.49 -18.08 -1.64
C ASP A 43 10.52 -17.61 -2.73
N ARG A 44 9.45 -16.92 -2.33
CA ARG A 44 8.47 -16.40 -3.29
C ARG A 44 9.01 -15.22 -4.08
N LEU A 45 9.74 -14.31 -3.45
CA LEU A 45 10.38 -13.20 -4.16
C LEU A 45 11.43 -13.70 -5.16
N SER A 46 12.27 -14.66 -4.77
CA SER A 46 13.29 -15.22 -5.67
C SER A 46 12.68 -15.99 -6.86
N ALA A 47 11.61 -16.76 -6.63
CA ALA A 47 10.86 -17.41 -7.71
C ALA A 47 10.23 -16.38 -8.65
N TRP A 48 9.64 -15.33 -8.09
CA TRP A 48 9.02 -14.26 -8.88
C TRP A 48 10.03 -13.49 -9.72
N VAL A 49 11.19 -13.13 -9.17
CA VAL A 49 12.28 -12.46 -9.90
C VAL A 49 12.71 -13.28 -11.12
N LYS A 50 12.89 -14.59 -10.96
CA LYS A 50 13.23 -15.49 -12.08
C LYS A 50 12.16 -15.46 -13.18
N GLN A 51 10.88 -15.52 -12.81
CA GLN A 51 9.77 -15.45 -13.77
C GLN A 51 9.71 -14.10 -14.51
N VAL A 52 9.89 -13.00 -13.78
CA VAL A 52 9.87 -11.65 -14.34
C VAL A 52 11.05 -11.41 -15.27
N GLN A 53 12.24 -11.92 -14.93
CA GLN A 53 13.41 -11.87 -15.82
C GLN A 53 13.20 -12.69 -17.09
N GLN A 54 12.59 -13.88 -16.99
CA GLN A 54 12.24 -14.68 -18.17
C GLN A 54 11.23 -13.97 -19.07
N GLN A 55 10.23 -13.28 -18.50
CA GLN A 55 9.30 -12.45 -19.28
C GLN A 55 10.02 -11.27 -19.93
N ALA A 56 10.88 -10.58 -19.19
CA ALA A 56 11.67 -9.47 -19.72
C ALA A 56 12.61 -9.91 -20.85
N ALA A 57 13.17 -11.12 -20.79
CA ALA A 57 14.03 -11.68 -21.83
C ALA A 57 13.29 -12.02 -23.13
N ARG A 58 11.98 -12.30 -23.05
CA ARG A 58 11.11 -12.57 -24.21
C ARG A 58 10.63 -11.29 -24.90
N LEU A 59 10.71 -10.15 -24.23
CA LEU A 59 10.28 -8.86 -24.78
C LEU A 59 11.43 -8.16 -25.52
N PRO A 60 11.12 -7.45 -26.61
CA PRO A 60 12.08 -6.56 -27.23
C PRO A 60 12.51 -5.46 -26.25
N PRO A 61 13.70 -4.86 -26.44
CA PRO A 61 14.12 -3.69 -25.68
C PRO A 61 13.07 -2.57 -25.77
N GLY A 62 12.65 -2.05 -24.62
CA GLY A 62 11.59 -1.04 -24.55
C GLY A 62 11.06 -0.84 -23.14
N ALA A 63 10.16 0.13 -22.99
CA ALA A 63 9.64 0.55 -21.68
C ALA A 63 8.99 -0.59 -20.88
N GLU A 64 8.34 -1.55 -21.55
CA GLU A 64 7.71 -2.70 -20.90
C GLU A 64 8.74 -3.66 -20.28
N ARG A 65 9.81 -3.95 -21.02
CA ARG A 65 10.93 -4.75 -20.51
C ARG A 65 11.61 -4.06 -19.33
N ASP A 66 11.84 -2.75 -19.43
CA ASP A 66 12.47 -1.98 -18.36
C ASP A 66 11.60 -1.91 -17.10
N ALA A 67 10.28 -1.79 -17.26
CA ALA A 67 9.34 -1.84 -16.14
C ALA A 67 9.38 -3.20 -15.41
N LEU A 68 9.49 -4.31 -16.15
CA LEU A 68 9.65 -5.65 -15.56
C LEU A 68 11.00 -5.78 -14.84
N LEU A 69 12.09 -5.31 -15.44
CA LEU A 69 13.41 -5.33 -14.80
C LEU A 69 13.45 -4.47 -13.53
N LYS A 70 12.77 -3.32 -13.53
CA LYS A 70 12.63 -2.47 -12.34
C LYS A 70 11.88 -3.19 -11.22
N LYS A 71 10.80 -3.90 -11.55
CA LYS A 71 10.06 -4.72 -10.58
C LYS A 71 10.90 -5.86 -10.03
N ALA A 72 11.67 -6.54 -10.87
CA ALA A 72 12.60 -7.59 -10.43
C ALA A 72 13.64 -7.03 -9.45
N ARG A 73 14.20 -5.85 -9.73
CA ARG A 73 15.15 -5.18 -8.82
C ARG A 73 14.51 -4.81 -7.49
N GLN A 74 13.25 -4.35 -7.47
CA GLN A 74 12.55 -4.05 -6.22
C GLN A 74 12.37 -5.29 -5.33
N ALA A 75 12.08 -6.44 -5.92
CA ALA A 75 11.98 -7.69 -5.16
C ALA A 75 13.33 -8.15 -4.60
N ASP A 76 14.42 -7.95 -5.34
CA ASP A 76 15.77 -8.25 -4.85
C ASP A 76 16.15 -7.37 -3.64
N VAL A 77 15.85 -6.06 -3.73
CA VAL A 77 16.05 -5.14 -2.59
C VAL A 77 15.19 -5.54 -1.39
N ALA A 78 13.94 -5.93 -1.60
CA ALA A 78 13.08 -6.41 -0.53
C ALA A 78 13.63 -7.69 0.14
N ASN A 79 14.26 -8.56 -0.65
CA ASN A 79 14.95 -9.75 -0.16
C ASN A 79 16.13 -9.39 0.76
N HIS A 80 16.95 -8.44 0.31
CA HIS A 80 18.11 -7.96 1.06
C HIS A 80 17.72 -7.23 2.35
N LEU A 81 16.65 -6.43 2.32
CA LEU A 81 16.11 -5.78 3.52
C LEU A 81 15.61 -6.80 4.55
N HIS A 82 14.97 -7.88 4.09
CA HIS A 82 14.51 -8.95 4.98
C HIS A 82 15.68 -9.63 5.69
N ASP A 83 16.79 -9.85 5.01
CA ASP A 83 18.02 -10.37 5.61
C ASP A 83 18.59 -9.39 6.65
N TRP A 84 18.62 -8.10 6.32
CA TRP A 84 19.11 -7.07 7.22
C TRP A 84 18.29 -7.00 8.52
N VAL A 85 16.96 -6.97 8.42
CA VAL A 85 16.05 -6.94 9.58
C VAL A 85 16.18 -8.20 10.45
N LYS A 86 16.54 -9.35 9.86
CA LYS A 86 16.79 -10.59 10.61
C LYS A 86 18.13 -10.62 11.32
N SER A 87 19.05 -9.70 11.02
CA SER A 87 20.39 -9.68 11.62
C SER A 87 20.32 -9.53 13.14
N PRO A 88 21.08 -10.34 13.91
CA PRO A 88 21.00 -10.36 15.37
C PRO A 88 21.31 -9.01 16.04
N GLY A 89 22.12 -8.15 15.38
CA GLY A 89 22.47 -6.83 15.90
C GLY A 89 21.32 -5.80 15.87
N LEU A 90 20.20 -6.11 15.21
CA LEU A 90 19.00 -5.26 15.13
C LEU A 90 17.80 -5.86 15.86
N GLN A 91 17.93 -7.07 16.41
CA GLN A 91 16.88 -7.66 17.23
C GLN A 91 17.00 -7.13 18.66
N PRO A 92 15.89 -6.67 19.28
CA PRO A 92 15.91 -6.29 20.68
C PRO A 92 16.30 -7.53 21.53
N PRO A 93 17.15 -7.35 22.55
CA PRO A 93 17.50 -8.42 23.47
C PRO A 93 16.25 -8.94 24.18
N LYS A 94 16.27 -10.23 24.53
CA LYS A 94 15.13 -11.00 25.02
C LYS A 94 14.92 -10.82 26.52
#